data_AF-A0A7W1SW23-F1
#
_entry.id   AF-A0A7W1SW23-F1
#
_cell.length_a   1.000
_cell.length_b   1.000
_cell.length_c   1.000
_cell.angle_alpha   90.00
_cell.angle_beta   90.00
_cell.angle_gamma   90.00
#
_symmetry.space_group_name_H-M   'P 1'
#
loop_
_entity.id
_entity.type
_entity.pdbx_description
1 polymer ?
#
loop_
_entity_poly.entity_id
_entity_poly.type
_entity_poly.pdbx_seq_one_letter_code
_entity_poly.pdbx_strand_id
1 'polypeptide(L)' 'MTETDKSIFAEQYRVVAVDGNRLTVRGIMSGEVLTIISPEPSLSAEDFPAGKMIALTDPSTPLVN' A
#
# COMPACT_ATOMS: atom_id res chain seq x y z
N MET A 1 3.68 13.71 15.19
CA MET A 1 3.05 12.72 14.29
C MET A 1 1.67 13.26 13.96
N THR A 2 1.45 13.70 12.73
CA THR A 2 0.20 14.31 12.26
C THR A 2 -0.84 13.23 11.98
N GLU A 3 -2.10 13.47 12.30
CA GLU A 3 -3.23 12.51 12.22
C GLU A 3 -3.38 11.80 10.86
N THR A 4 -2.90 12.41 9.77
CA THR A 4 -2.91 11.88 8.40
C THR A 4 -2.14 10.56 8.26
N ASP A 5 -1.06 10.37 9.02
CA ASP A 5 -0.21 9.19 8.92
C ASP A 5 -0.93 7.93 9.45
N LYS A 6 -1.74 8.08 10.50
CA LYS A 6 -2.53 6.96 11.03
C LYS A 6 -3.67 6.56 10.10
N SER A 7 -4.20 7.52 9.33
CA SER A 7 -5.31 7.28 8.40
C SER A 7 -4.91 6.39 7.24
N ILE A 8 -3.68 6.51 6.71
CA ILE A 8 -3.26 5.71 5.57
C ILE A 8 -3.11 4.21 5.92
N PHE A 9 -2.79 3.87 7.17
CA PHE A 9 -2.67 2.48 7.63
C PHE A 9 -4.00 1.86 8.10
N ALA A 10 -5.03 2.68 8.36
CA ALA A 10 -6.35 2.22 8.78
C ALA A 10 -7.27 1.85 7.60
N GLU A 11 -6.84 2.07 6.37
CA GLU A 11 -7.61 1.84 5.16
C GLU A 11 -7.15 0.61 4.37
N GLN A 12 -8.07 -0.01 3.65
CA GLN A 12 -7.76 -1.02 2.65
C GLN A 12 -7.63 -0.39 1.27
N TYR A 13 -6.67 -0.90 0.50
CA TYR A 13 -6.40 -0.42 -0.84
C TYR A 13 -6.53 -1.54 -1.87
N ARG A 14 -6.92 -1.17 -3.08
CA ARG A 14 -6.93 -2.05 -4.24
C ARG A 14 -5.73 -1.75 -5.12
N VAL A 15 -4.99 -2.78 -5.50
CA VAL A 15 -3.91 -2.65 -6.48
C VAL A 15 -4.51 -2.24 -7.82
N VAL A 16 -3.98 -1.15 -8.39
CA VAL A 16 -4.36 -0.65 -9.71
C VAL A 16 -3.33 -1.07 -10.74
N ALA A 17 -2.05 -0.86 -10.44
CA ALA A 17 -0.95 -1.16 -11.35
C ALA A 17 0.36 -1.39 -10.58
N VAL A 18 1.24 -2.17 -11.18
CA VAL A 18 2.63 -2.37 -10.74
C VAL A 18 3.53 -2.04 -11.90
N ASP A 19 4.48 -1.14 -11.68
CA ASP A 19 5.47 -0.71 -12.66
C ASP A 19 6.85 -0.72 -12.00
N GLY A 20 7.62 -1.77 -12.25
CA GLY A 20 8.96 -1.97 -11.70
C GLY A 20 9.00 -1.95 -10.16
N ASN A 21 9.31 -0.79 -9.59
CA ASN A 21 9.43 -0.60 -8.16
C ASN A 21 8.31 0.28 -7.57
N ARG A 22 7.29 0.56 -8.39
CA ARG A 22 6.17 1.44 -8.05
C ARG A 22 4.88 0.63 -8.05
N LEU A 23 4.18 0.65 -6.93
CA LEU A 23 2.87 0.05 -6.78
C LEU A 23 1.84 1.17 -6.64
N THR A 24 0.90 1.22 -7.57
CA THR A 24 -0.21 2.16 -7.52
C THR A 24 -1.41 1.47 -6.91
N VAL A 25 -1.95 2.05 -5.84
CA VAL A 25 -3.12 1.52 -5.15
C VAL A 25 -4.18 2.59 -4.95
N ARG A 26 -5.43 2.16 -4.82
CA ARG A 26 -6.58 3.04 -4.60
C ARG A 26 -7.31 2.67 -3.32
N GLY A 27 -7.51 3.65 -2.46
CA GLY A 27 -8.28 3.55 -1.23
C GLY A 27 -9.71 3.11 -1.51
N ILE A 28 -10.19 2.12 -0.77
CA ILE A 28 -11.57 1.62 -0.94
C ILE A 28 -12.59 2.59 -0.36
N MET A 29 -12.30 3.20 0.79
CA MET A 29 -13.23 4.12 1.46
C MET A 29 -13.04 5.56 0.98
N SER A 30 -11.80 6.03 0.96
CA SER A 30 -11.46 7.42 0.60
C SER A 30 -11.40 7.64 -0.91
N GLY A 31 -11.20 6.58 -1.71
CA GLY A 31 -11.01 6.69 -3.15
C GLY A 31 -9.68 7.30 -3.59
N GLU A 32 -8.82 7.67 -2.63
CA GLU A 32 -7.51 8.28 -2.82
C GLU A 32 -6.56 7.32 -3.55
N VAL A 33 -5.67 7.85 -4.39
CA VAL A 33 -4.70 7.04 -5.14
C VAL A 33 -3.31 7.31 -4.57
N LEU A 34 -2.66 6.23 -4.13
CA LEU A 34 -1.31 6.27 -3.57
C LEU A 34 -0.34 5.53 -4.48
N THR A 35 0.87 6.05 -4.59
CA THR A 35 1.99 5.37 -5.24
C THR A 35 3.04 5.01 -4.20
N ILE A 36 3.18 3.72 -3.96
CA ILE A 36 4.17 3.15 -3.05
C ILE A 36 5.44 2.88 -3.85
N ILE A 37 6.58 3.36 -3.36
CA ILE A 37 7.89 3.16 -3.98
C ILE A 37 8.70 2.24 -3.07
N SER A 38 9.01 1.05 -3.55
CA SER A 38 9.90 0.11 -2.85
C SER A 38 11.30 0.23 -3.44
N PRO A 39 12.35 0.57 -2.66
CA PRO A 39 13.70 0.62 -3.20
C PRO A 39 14.16 -0.77 -3.67
N GLU A 40 14.12 -1.79 -2.80
CA GLU A 40 14.35 -3.21 -3.13
C GLU A 40 13.69 -4.12 -2.07
N PRO A 41 13.17 -5.32 -2.43
CA PRO A 41 13.09 -5.88 -3.78
C PRO A 41 12.03 -5.20 -4.65
N SER A 42 12.12 -5.45 -5.97
CA SER A 42 11.15 -4.98 -6.96
C SER A 42 9.75 -5.51 -6.65
N LEU A 43 8.74 -4.67 -6.88
CA LEU A 43 7.35 -5.07 -6.72
C LEU A 43 6.94 -5.81 -7.99
N SER A 44 6.60 -7.08 -7.88
CA SER A 44 6.18 -7.88 -9.02
C SER A 44 4.66 -7.92 -9.13
N ALA A 45 4.15 -7.93 -10.36
CA ALA A 45 2.72 -8.10 -10.63
C ALA A 45 2.18 -9.46 -10.17
N GLU A 46 3.06 -10.44 -9.96
CA GLU A 46 2.72 -11.75 -9.38
C GLU A 46 2.37 -11.64 -7.88
N ASP A 47 3.13 -10.85 -7.12
CA ASP A 47 2.86 -10.57 -5.71
C ASP A 47 1.70 -9.59 -5.53
N PHE A 48 1.59 -8.61 -6.44
CA PHE A 48 0.58 -7.56 -6.43
C PHE A 48 -0.20 -7.51 -7.74
N PRO A 49 -1.04 -8.52 -8.05
CA PRO A 49 -1.87 -8.50 -9.24
C PRO A 49 -2.91 -7.38 -9.17
N ALA A 50 -3.20 -6.79 -10.33
CA ALA A 50 -4.22 -5.76 -10.45
C ALA A 50 -5.57 -6.27 -9.90
N GLY A 51 -6.21 -5.44 -9.09
CA GLY A 51 -7.46 -5.75 -8.44
C GLY A 51 -7.34 -6.45 -7.08
N LYS A 52 -6.14 -6.90 -6.67
CA LYS A 52 -5.88 -7.47 -5.33
C LYS A 52 -6.11 -6.42 -4.26
N MET A 53 -6.70 -6.84 -3.13
CA MET A 53 -6.83 -5.99 -1.95
C MET A 53 -5.60 -6.15 -1.05
N ILE A 54 -5.07 -5.04 -0.57
CA ILE A 54 -3.96 -4.97 0.37
C ILE A 54 -4.29 -4.01 1.51
N ALA A 55 -3.65 -4.20 2.65
CA ALA A 55 -3.63 -3.23 3.75
C ALA A 55 -2.20 -2.77 3.96
N LEU A 56 -2.03 -1.51 4.36
CA LEU A 56 -0.72 -0.98 4.74
C LEU A 56 -0.54 -1.20 6.24
N THR A 57 0.65 -1.64 6.64
CA THR A 57 1.01 -1.78 8.05
C THR A 57 2.02 -0.70 8.40
N ASP A 58 1.79 -0.01 9.51
CA ASP A 58 2.72 1.00 10.01
C ASP A 58 4.02 0.30 10.43
N PRO A 59 5.18 0.65 9.85
CA PRO A 59 6.46 0.04 10.22
C PRO A 59 6.91 0.39 11.64
N SER A 60 6.31 1.40 12.27
CA SER A 60 6.58 1.75 13.67
C SER A 60 5.81 0.87 14.65
N THR A 61 4.80 0.13 14.19
CA THR A 61 4.12 -0.87 15.03
C THR A 61 5.01 -2.10 15.20
N PRO A 62 5.39 -2.45 16.44
CA PRO A 62 6.12 -3.69 16.66
C PRO A 62 5.21 -4.85 16.22
N LEU A 63 5.74 -5.68 15.33
CA LEU A 63 5.14 -6.95 14.94
C LEU A 63 5.06 -7.81 16.21
N VAL A 64 3.94 -7.76 16.92
CA VAL A 64 3.74 -8.64 18.08
C VAL A 64 3.57 -10.07 17.57
N ASN A 65 4.59 -10.88 17.78
CA ASN A 65 4.64 -12.31 17.46
C ASN A 65 3.70 -13.11 18.36
#